data_AF-S5RLB3-F1
#
_entry.id   AF-S5RLB3-F1
#
_cell.length_a   1.000
_cell.length_b   1.000
_cell.length_c   1.000
_cell.angle_alpha   90.00
_cell.angle_beta   90.00
_cell.angle_gamma   90.00
#
_symmetry.space_group_name_H-M   'P 1'
#
loop_
_entity.id
_entity.type
_entity.pdbx_description
1 polymer ?
#
loop_
_entity_poly.entity_id
_entity_poly.type
_entity_poly.pdbx_seq_one_letter_code
_entity_poly.pdbx_strand_id
1 'polypeptide(L)'
;DQTVPIHKPNNNLFQSEFKLDLTNERQLRKLYTESVVKEITNSAEALHAVETEWRRLEQDRHTLREIFPRPSTKVYLPCNLNRLIKNAQKIFHVCMQKPVDLSPVRVIEGVTELTKKLVIVSGEDSISLQAQENATLLMNILLRSTLCAKQMAKHHKLNLEAFEWLLGEIETRFDQAIVQPGEMVGALAAQSLGEPATQMTLNTFHYAGVSAKNVTLGVPRLKEIINVSKKPRTPSLTVFLKGIAAKDAEKAKDVLCKLEHTTMRKVTSNTAIYYDPDPRNTCIEEDQEWVNIFY
;
A
#
# COMPACT_ATOMS: atom_id res chain seq x y z
N ASP A 1 7.20 -3.49 -11.17
CA ASP A 1 6.07 -3.13 -10.29
C ASP A 1 4.82 -3.86 -10.71
N GLN A 2 4.01 -4.29 -9.75
CA GLN A 2 2.73 -4.95 -9.99
C GLN A 2 1.64 -4.26 -9.17
N THR A 3 0.41 -4.30 -9.67
CA THR A 3 -0.76 -3.79 -8.97
C THR A 3 -1.61 -4.97 -8.54
N VAL A 4 -1.96 -5.04 -7.25
CA VAL A 4 -2.86 -6.07 -6.73
C VAL A 4 -4.30 -5.72 -7.15
N PRO A 5 -4.97 -6.53 -8.00
CA PRO A 5 -6.27 -6.17 -8.60
C PRO A 5 -7.38 -5.89 -7.58
N ILE A 6 -7.37 -6.59 -6.44
CA ILE A 6 -8.46 -6.57 -5.45
C ILE A 6 -8.43 -5.34 -4.52
N HIS A 7 -7.34 -4.56 -4.51
CA HIS A 7 -7.16 -3.47 -3.55
C HIS A 7 -8.01 -2.23 -3.86
N LYS A 8 -7.96 -1.82 -5.13
CA LYS A 8 -8.55 -0.57 -5.64
C LYS A 8 -10.09 -0.55 -5.75
N PRO A 9 -10.79 -1.62 -6.19
CA PRO A 9 -12.21 -1.51 -6.53
C PRO A 9 -13.11 -1.25 -5.31
N ASN A 10 -14.23 -0.57 -5.55
CA ASN A 10 -15.34 -0.45 -4.61
C ASN A 10 -16.01 -1.81 -4.38
N ASN A 11 -16.77 -1.98 -3.30
CA ASN A 11 -17.38 -3.27 -2.95
C ASN A 11 -18.25 -3.85 -4.08
N ASN A 12 -19.07 -3.01 -4.73
CA ASN A 12 -19.93 -3.43 -5.84
C ASN A 12 -19.11 -3.86 -7.07
N LEU A 13 -18.05 -3.10 -7.39
CA LEU A 13 -17.15 -3.44 -8.51
C LEU A 13 -16.40 -4.74 -8.21
N PHE A 14 -15.90 -4.91 -7.00
CA PHE A 14 -15.22 -6.12 -6.54
C PHE A 14 -16.13 -7.36 -6.68
N GLN A 15 -17.38 -7.29 -6.22
CA GLN A 15 -18.34 -8.38 -6.43
C GLN A 15 -18.59 -8.65 -7.91
N SER A 16 -18.78 -7.60 -8.71
CA SER A 16 -19.04 -7.73 -10.14
C SER A 16 -17.86 -8.31 -10.94
N GLU A 17 -16.62 -8.14 -10.47
CA GLU A 17 -15.42 -8.61 -11.16
C GLU A 17 -14.95 -9.97 -10.69
N PHE A 18 -15.07 -10.29 -9.40
CA PHE A 18 -14.45 -11.47 -8.81
C PHE A 18 -15.45 -12.57 -8.37
N LYS A 19 -16.71 -12.23 -8.05
CA LYS A 19 -17.71 -13.23 -7.64
C LYS A 19 -18.24 -14.02 -8.85
N LEU A 20 -18.05 -15.33 -8.88
CA LEU A 20 -18.61 -16.20 -9.92
C LEU A 20 -19.96 -16.77 -9.48
N ASP A 21 -21.05 -16.34 -10.12
CA ASP A 21 -22.38 -16.86 -9.83
C ASP A 21 -22.70 -18.03 -10.78
N LEU A 22 -22.75 -19.25 -10.23
CA LEU A 22 -23.00 -20.47 -11.02
C LEU A 22 -24.49 -20.72 -11.34
N THR A 23 -25.40 -19.98 -10.70
CA THR A 23 -26.85 -20.12 -10.93
C THR A 23 -27.32 -19.46 -12.23
N ASN A 24 -26.52 -18.56 -12.81
CA ASN A 24 -26.90 -17.83 -14.02
C ASN A 24 -26.35 -18.50 -15.28
N GLU A 25 -27.11 -19.47 -15.81
CA GLU A 25 -26.72 -20.22 -17.02
C GLU A 25 -26.41 -19.32 -18.23
N ARG A 26 -27.12 -18.19 -18.39
CA ARG A 26 -26.89 -17.29 -19.54
C ARG A 26 -25.51 -16.65 -19.51
N GLN A 27 -24.99 -16.34 -18.32
CA GLN A 27 -23.64 -15.79 -18.16
C GLN A 27 -22.59 -16.88 -18.31
N LEU A 28 -22.83 -18.08 -17.76
CA LEU A 28 -21.91 -19.21 -17.88
C LEU A 28 -21.72 -19.66 -19.34
N ARG A 29 -22.80 -19.76 -20.13
CA ARG A 29 -22.71 -20.13 -21.56
C ARG A 29 -21.93 -19.12 -22.42
N LYS A 30 -21.73 -17.89 -21.93
CA LYS A 30 -20.86 -16.90 -22.62
C LYS A 30 -19.38 -17.06 -22.26
N LEU A 31 -19.10 -17.65 -21.10
CA LEU A 31 -17.74 -17.77 -20.56
C LEU A 31 -17.13 -19.14 -20.83
N TYR A 32 -17.91 -20.20 -20.69
CA TYR A 32 -17.45 -21.58 -20.75
C TYR A 32 -18.08 -22.36 -21.90
N THR A 33 -17.42 -23.44 -22.31
CA THR A 33 -17.92 -24.43 -23.27
C THR A 33 -19.13 -25.18 -22.72
N GLU A 34 -19.97 -25.72 -23.61
CA GLU A 34 -21.19 -26.44 -23.16
C GLU A 34 -20.90 -27.70 -22.33
N SER A 35 -19.76 -28.36 -22.56
CA SER A 35 -19.27 -29.47 -21.75
C SER A 35 -19.09 -29.04 -20.30
N VAL A 36 -18.29 -27.99 -20.09
CA VAL A 36 -17.95 -27.46 -18.78
C VAL A 36 -19.19 -26.90 -18.06
N VAL A 37 -20.11 -26.24 -18.78
CA VAL A 37 -21.36 -25.75 -18.18
C VAL A 37 -22.22 -26.91 -17.64
N LYS A 38 -22.33 -28.02 -18.36
CA LYS A 38 -23.10 -29.19 -17.90
C LYS A 38 -22.50 -29.81 -16.64
N GLU A 39 -21.18 -29.85 -16.54
CA GLU A 39 -20.47 -30.35 -15.35
C GLU A 39 -20.72 -29.45 -14.13
N ILE A 40 -20.69 -28.13 -14.32
CA ILE A 40 -20.79 -27.18 -13.20
C ILE A 40 -22.22 -27.02 -12.70
N THR A 41 -23.22 -26.95 -13.59
CA THR A 41 -24.61 -26.63 -13.22
C THR A 41 -25.22 -27.67 -12.26
N ASN A 42 -24.77 -28.93 -12.34
CA ASN A 42 -25.30 -30.02 -11.51
C ASN A 42 -24.38 -30.42 -10.35
N SER A 43 -23.21 -29.79 -10.20
CA SER A 43 -22.22 -30.15 -9.18
C SER A 43 -22.35 -29.28 -7.93
N ALA A 44 -22.71 -29.89 -6.82
CA ALA A 44 -22.69 -29.25 -5.50
C ALA A 44 -21.26 -28.91 -5.05
N GLU A 45 -20.28 -29.72 -5.47
CA GLU A 45 -18.86 -29.51 -5.16
C GLU A 45 -18.33 -28.23 -5.82
N ALA A 46 -18.71 -27.98 -7.08
CA ALA A 46 -18.31 -26.77 -7.79
C ALA A 46 -18.88 -25.50 -7.15
N LEU A 47 -20.14 -25.54 -6.68
CA LEU A 47 -20.75 -24.46 -5.91
C LEU A 47 -20.01 -24.18 -4.61
N HIS A 48 -19.65 -25.24 -3.88
CA HIS A 48 -18.90 -25.10 -2.64
C HIS A 48 -17.50 -24.50 -2.89
N ALA A 49 -16.75 -25.02 -3.87
CA ALA A 49 -15.42 -24.55 -4.21
C ALA A 49 -15.40 -23.05 -4.55
N VAL A 50 -16.31 -22.60 -5.41
CA VAL A 50 -16.41 -21.18 -5.81
C VAL A 50 -16.80 -20.27 -4.65
N GLU A 51 -17.70 -20.72 -3.78
CA GLU A 51 -18.08 -19.96 -2.58
C GLU A 51 -16.92 -19.85 -1.58
N THR A 52 -16.12 -20.92 -1.42
CA THR A 52 -14.92 -20.89 -0.58
C THR A 52 -13.85 -19.96 -1.13
N GLU A 53 -13.62 -19.96 -2.45
CA GLU A 53 -12.72 -19.03 -3.14
C GLU A 53 -13.16 -17.58 -2.89
N TRP A 54 -14.45 -17.29 -3.06
CA TRP A 54 -15.02 -15.96 -2.84
C TRP A 54 -14.77 -15.45 -1.41
N ARG A 55 -15.07 -16.27 -0.40
CA ARG A 55 -14.83 -15.91 1.00
C ARG A 55 -13.35 -15.66 1.28
N ARG A 56 -12.46 -16.44 0.67
CA ARG A 56 -11.01 -16.24 0.85
C ARG A 56 -10.54 -14.93 0.22
N LEU A 57 -11.05 -14.57 -0.96
CA LEU A 57 -10.75 -13.28 -1.60
C LEU A 57 -11.28 -12.09 -0.80
N GLU A 58 -12.44 -12.21 -0.15
CA GLU A 58 -12.94 -11.19 0.78
C GLU A 58 -12.00 -11.01 1.98
N GLN A 59 -11.57 -12.11 2.61
CA GLN A 59 -10.60 -12.08 3.71
C GLN A 59 -9.27 -11.44 3.27
N ASP A 60 -8.72 -11.87 2.14
CA ASP A 60 -7.50 -11.33 1.56
C ASP A 60 -7.60 -9.82 1.28
N ARG A 61 -8.79 -9.34 0.90
CA ARG A 61 -9.03 -7.91 0.66
C ARG A 61 -9.07 -7.12 1.98
N HIS A 62 -9.62 -7.70 3.03
CA HIS A 62 -9.61 -7.07 4.36
C HIS A 62 -8.19 -6.95 4.89
N THR A 63 -7.42 -8.04 4.88
CA THR A 63 -6.01 -8.04 5.32
C THR A 63 -5.16 -7.08 4.48
N LEU A 64 -5.36 -7.03 3.16
CA LEU A 64 -4.62 -6.11 2.29
C LEU A 64 -4.93 -4.64 2.60
N ARG A 65 -6.15 -4.29 3.01
CA ARG A 65 -6.52 -2.92 3.41
C ARG A 65 -5.97 -2.52 4.76
N GLU A 66 -5.80 -3.49 5.67
CA GLU A 66 -5.10 -3.28 6.93
C GLU A 66 -3.60 -3.05 6.71
N ILE A 67 -2.97 -3.84 5.84
CA ILE A 67 -1.55 -3.71 5.49
C ILE A 67 -1.29 -2.42 4.69
N PHE A 68 -2.13 -2.14 3.69
CA PHE A 68 -1.99 -0.97 2.81
C PHE A 68 -3.21 -0.05 2.93
N PRO A 69 -3.19 0.97 3.81
CA PRO A 69 -4.33 1.86 4.01
C PRO A 69 -4.65 2.73 2.78
N ARG A 70 -3.73 2.86 1.82
CA ARG A 70 -3.92 3.64 0.58
C ARG A 70 -4.26 2.71 -0.60
N PRO A 71 -5.37 2.92 -1.33
CA PRO A 71 -5.94 1.96 -2.29
C PRO A 71 -5.21 1.79 -3.64
N SER A 72 -3.96 2.25 -3.78
CA SER A 72 -3.24 2.22 -5.08
C SER A 72 -1.72 2.04 -4.91
N THR A 73 -1.29 1.23 -3.95
CA THR A 73 0.12 0.94 -3.77
C THR A 73 0.61 -0.04 -4.84
N LYS A 74 1.62 0.37 -5.61
CA LYS A 74 2.39 -0.55 -6.46
C LYS A 74 3.23 -1.44 -5.55
N VAL A 75 3.15 -2.75 -5.75
CA VAL A 75 3.89 -3.75 -4.95
C VAL A 75 4.98 -4.37 -5.81
N TYR A 76 6.12 -4.68 -5.18
CA TYR A 76 7.24 -5.38 -5.79
C TYR A 76 7.17 -6.85 -5.39
N LEU A 77 6.93 -7.72 -6.36
CA LEU A 77 6.80 -9.17 -6.18
C LEU A 77 7.63 -9.89 -7.26
N PRO A 78 8.22 -11.06 -6.95
CA PRO A 78 9.26 -11.71 -7.74
C PRO A 78 8.80 -12.14 -9.15
N CYS A 79 7.55 -12.57 -9.31
CA CYS A 79 7.03 -13.07 -10.59
C CYS A 79 5.98 -12.12 -11.19
N ASN A 80 6.22 -11.60 -12.39
CA ASN A 80 5.23 -10.76 -13.09
C ASN A 80 4.16 -11.62 -13.77
N LEU A 81 3.07 -11.88 -13.04
CA LEU A 81 1.99 -12.76 -13.49
C LEU A 81 1.32 -12.26 -14.78
N ASN A 82 1.09 -10.95 -14.91
CA ASN A 82 0.52 -10.37 -16.12
C ASN A 82 1.36 -10.66 -17.37
N ARG A 83 2.70 -10.67 -17.23
CA ARG A 83 3.61 -11.02 -18.34
C ARG A 83 3.58 -12.51 -18.63
N LEU A 84 3.59 -13.35 -17.60
CA LEU A 84 3.53 -14.81 -17.77
C LEU A 84 2.23 -15.26 -18.46
N ILE A 85 1.10 -14.67 -18.06
CA ILE A 85 -0.19 -14.96 -18.70
C ILE A 85 -0.20 -14.52 -20.17
N LYS A 86 0.34 -13.33 -20.49
CA LYS A 86 0.49 -12.89 -21.88
C LYS A 86 1.40 -13.80 -22.70
N ASN A 87 2.44 -14.36 -22.09
CA ASN A 87 3.30 -15.33 -22.75
C ASN A 87 2.54 -16.63 -23.03
N ALA A 88 1.81 -17.16 -22.05
CA ALA A 88 0.95 -18.34 -22.24
C ALA A 88 -0.06 -18.13 -23.38
N GLN A 89 -0.72 -16.97 -23.42
CA GLN A 89 -1.67 -16.63 -24.49
C GLN A 89 -1.03 -16.65 -25.88
N LYS A 90 0.24 -16.24 -26.00
CA LYS A 90 0.98 -16.24 -27.27
C LYS A 90 1.43 -17.64 -27.67
N ILE A 91 1.96 -18.43 -26.73
CA ILE A 91 2.49 -19.78 -26.98
C ILE A 91 1.37 -20.72 -27.44
N PHE A 92 0.22 -20.67 -26.77
CA PHE A 92 -0.91 -21.56 -27.06
C PHE A 92 -1.96 -20.95 -28.01
N HIS A 93 -1.64 -19.81 -28.65
CA HIS A 93 -2.51 -19.13 -29.62
C HIS A 93 -3.96 -18.96 -29.15
N VAL A 94 -4.12 -18.48 -27.92
CA VAL A 94 -5.43 -18.39 -27.24
C VAL A 94 -6.34 -17.38 -27.93
N CYS A 95 -7.54 -17.82 -28.31
CA CYS A 95 -8.55 -16.98 -28.96
C CYS A 95 -9.48 -16.31 -27.94
N MET A 96 -9.36 -15.00 -27.75
CA MET A 96 -10.19 -14.24 -26.80
C MET A 96 -11.69 -14.20 -27.11
N GLN A 97 -12.09 -14.55 -28.33
CA GLN A 97 -13.51 -14.57 -28.73
C GLN A 97 -14.21 -15.89 -28.38
N LYS A 98 -13.45 -16.97 -28.17
CA LYS A 98 -14.02 -18.29 -27.89
C LYS A 98 -14.37 -18.43 -26.41
N PRO A 99 -15.34 -19.31 -26.07
CA PRO A 99 -15.55 -19.74 -24.69
C PRO A 99 -14.37 -20.59 -24.22
N VAL A 100 -14.16 -20.63 -22.91
CA VAL A 100 -13.03 -21.28 -22.24
C VAL A 100 -13.38 -22.72 -21.92
N ASP A 101 -12.46 -23.63 -22.22
CA ASP A 101 -12.58 -25.07 -21.93
C ASP A 101 -11.75 -25.46 -20.69
N LEU A 102 -11.95 -24.71 -19.61
CA LEU A 102 -11.25 -24.91 -18.34
C LEU A 102 -12.27 -24.86 -17.22
N SER A 103 -12.36 -25.91 -16.42
CA SER A 103 -13.29 -25.96 -15.32
C SER A 103 -12.82 -25.04 -14.17
N PRO A 104 -13.73 -24.30 -13.51
CA PRO A 104 -13.38 -23.41 -12.42
C PRO A 104 -12.83 -24.17 -11.20
N VAL A 105 -13.31 -25.40 -10.98
CA VAL A 105 -12.81 -26.29 -9.92
C VAL A 105 -11.33 -26.58 -10.12
N ARG A 106 -10.92 -26.93 -11.35
CA ARG A 106 -9.51 -27.21 -11.66
C ARG A 106 -8.63 -25.98 -11.48
N VAL A 107 -9.14 -24.77 -11.74
CA VAL A 107 -8.42 -23.51 -11.47
C VAL A 107 -8.17 -23.35 -9.98
N ILE A 108 -9.21 -23.52 -9.16
CA ILE A 108 -9.12 -23.36 -7.70
C ILE A 108 -8.15 -24.40 -7.12
N GLU A 109 -8.29 -25.66 -7.51
CA GLU A 109 -7.39 -26.74 -7.10
C GLU A 109 -5.94 -26.43 -7.49
N GLY A 110 -5.69 -26.09 -8.76
CA GLY A 110 -4.34 -25.78 -9.24
C GLY A 110 -3.70 -24.59 -8.51
N VAL A 111 -4.46 -23.55 -8.17
CA VAL A 111 -3.96 -22.42 -7.37
C VAL A 111 -3.67 -22.83 -5.93
N THR A 112 -4.51 -23.67 -5.32
CA THR A 112 -4.27 -24.18 -3.96
C THR A 112 -3.06 -25.12 -3.89
N GLU A 113 -2.87 -25.97 -4.90
CA GLU A 113 -1.69 -26.83 -5.03
C GLU A 113 -0.43 -25.99 -5.22
N LEU A 114 -0.46 -25.00 -6.11
CA LEU A 114 0.66 -24.08 -6.31
C LEU A 114 1.03 -23.38 -5.00
N THR A 115 0.04 -22.83 -4.27
CA THR A 115 0.27 -22.14 -3.00
C THR A 115 0.98 -23.03 -1.96
N LYS A 116 0.68 -24.33 -1.94
CA LYS A 116 1.34 -25.30 -1.03
C LYS A 116 2.78 -25.61 -1.45
N LYS A 117 3.08 -25.59 -2.75
CA LYS A 117 4.43 -25.84 -3.27
C LYS A 117 5.39 -24.69 -3.04
N LEU A 118 4.90 -23.45 -2.96
CA LEU A 118 5.71 -22.26 -2.73
C LEU A 118 6.18 -22.19 -1.26
N VAL A 119 7.19 -22.98 -0.90
CA VAL A 119 7.77 -23.05 0.44
C VAL A 119 9.06 -22.23 0.52
N ILE A 120 9.16 -21.34 1.53
CA ILE A 120 10.36 -20.53 1.82
C ILE A 120 10.98 -20.96 3.16
N VAL A 121 10.15 -21.05 4.20
CA VAL A 121 10.53 -21.52 5.53
C VAL A 121 10.27 -23.02 5.59
N SER A 122 11.34 -23.79 5.71
CA SER A 122 11.24 -25.23 5.94
C SER A 122 10.92 -25.53 7.40
N GLY A 123 10.04 -26.50 7.64
CA GLY A 123 9.70 -27.00 8.97
C GLY A 123 8.24 -27.40 9.10
N GLU A 124 8.00 -28.45 9.89
CA GLU A 124 6.65 -28.98 10.17
C GLU A 124 6.06 -28.41 11.47
N ASP A 125 6.87 -27.70 12.26
CA ASP A 125 6.46 -27.10 13.52
C ASP A 125 5.39 -26.03 13.31
N SER A 126 4.49 -25.86 14.29
CA SER A 126 3.42 -24.86 14.22
C SER A 126 3.91 -23.44 13.97
N ILE A 127 5.10 -23.10 14.49
CA ILE A 127 5.74 -21.79 14.32
C ILE A 127 6.24 -21.62 12.88
N SER A 128 6.87 -22.66 12.32
CA SER A 128 7.40 -22.65 10.96
C SER A 128 6.28 -22.52 9.93
N LEU A 129 5.16 -23.21 10.14
CA LEU A 129 3.96 -23.09 9.30
C LEU A 129 3.40 -21.66 9.34
N GLN A 130 3.31 -21.04 10.52
CA GLN A 130 2.86 -19.66 10.66
C GLN A 130 3.83 -18.67 10.01
N ALA A 131 5.14 -18.88 10.16
CA ALA A 131 6.16 -18.07 9.52
C ALA A 131 6.08 -18.16 7.98
N GLN A 132 5.83 -19.36 7.46
CA GLN A 132 5.65 -19.61 6.03
C GLN A 132 4.42 -18.91 5.46
N GLU A 133 3.28 -18.98 6.17
CA GLU A 133 2.05 -18.29 5.77
C GLU A 133 2.28 -16.78 5.71
N ASN A 134 2.95 -16.20 6.70
CA ASN A 134 3.25 -14.77 6.74
C ASN A 134 4.25 -14.35 5.64
N ALA A 135 5.31 -15.14 5.41
CA ALA A 135 6.34 -14.85 4.42
C ALA A 135 5.77 -14.81 2.99
N THR A 136 4.83 -15.70 2.67
CA THR A 136 4.22 -15.80 1.33
C THR A 136 2.88 -15.08 1.20
N LEU A 137 2.38 -14.44 2.26
CA LEU A 137 1.05 -13.82 2.31
C LEU A 137 0.72 -12.95 1.10
N LEU A 138 1.57 -11.95 0.80
CA LEU A 138 1.34 -11.03 -0.32
C LEU A 138 1.41 -11.71 -1.69
N MET A 139 2.31 -12.70 -1.84
CA MET A 139 2.43 -13.48 -3.07
C MET A 139 1.18 -14.34 -3.30
N ASN A 140 0.70 -14.99 -2.23
CA ASN A 140 -0.50 -15.81 -2.27
C ASN A 140 -1.76 -14.98 -2.55
N ILE A 141 -1.87 -13.78 -1.96
CA ILE A 141 -2.95 -12.83 -2.29
C ILE A 141 -2.87 -12.42 -3.77
N LEU A 142 -1.68 -12.14 -4.30
CA LEU A 142 -1.53 -11.81 -5.72
C LEU A 142 -1.92 -12.97 -6.62
N LEU A 143 -1.45 -14.19 -6.34
CA LEU A 143 -1.80 -15.38 -7.11
C LEU A 143 -3.31 -15.63 -7.10
N ARG A 144 -3.91 -15.66 -5.90
CA ARG A 144 -5.36 -15.84 -5.76
C ARG A 144 -6.14 -14.75 -6.47
N SER A 145 -5.74 -13.47 -6.36
CA SER A 145 -6.45 -12.35 -6.98
C SER A 145 -6.33 -12.28 -8.51
N THR A 146 -5.23 -12.75 -9.09
CA THR A 146 -4.99 -12.70 -10.55
C THR A 146 -5.48 -13.96 -11.24
N LEU A 147 -5.32 -15.12 -10.60
CA LEU A 147 -5.70 -16.44 -11.10
C LEU A 147 -7.11 -16.87 -10.64
N CYS A 148 -7.96 -15.94 -10.17
CA CYS A 148 -9.34 -16.28 -9.80
C CYS A 148 -10.08 -16.98 -10.94
N ALA A 149 -10.96 -17.92 -10.63
CA ALA A 149 -11.75 -18.65 -11.64
C ALA A 149 -12.48 -17.69 -12.60
N LYS A 150 -13.08 -16.62 -12.07
CA LYS A 150 -13.78 -15.61 -12.89
C LYS A 150 -12.85 -14.77 -13.77
N GLN A 151 -11.68 -14.39 -13.26
CA GLN A 151 -10.69 -13.61 -14.02
C GLN A 151 -10.10 -14.46 -15.14
N MET A 152 -9.81 -15.73 -14.87
CA MET A 152 -9.39 -16.71 -15.86
C MET A 152 -10.43 -16.86 -16.97
N ALA A 153 -11.71 -17.02 -16.65
CA ALA A 153 -12.76 -17.21 -17.64
C ALA A 153 -13.08 -15.94 -18.46
N LYS A 154 -13.06 -14.76 -17.84
CA LYS A 154 -13.48 -13.50 -18.49
C LYS A 154 -12.35 -12.81 -19.25
N HIS A 155 -11.19 -12.66 -18.63
CA HIS A 155 -10.10 -11.81 -19.13
C HIS A 155 -8.97 -12.59 -19.77
N HIS A 156 -8.54 -13.70 -19.15
CA HIS A 156 -7.33 -14.40 -19.59
C HIS A 156 -7.60 -15.53 -20.60
N LYS A 157 -8.76 -16.19 -20.47
CA LYS A 157 -9.32 -17.20 -21.37
C LYS A 157 -8.38 -18.35 -21.72
N LEU A 158 -7.58 -18.82 -20.77
CA LEU A 158 -6.59 -19.87 -20.98
C LEU A 158 -7.25 -21.25 -21.12
N ASN A 159 -6.68 -22.09 -21.98
CA ASN A 159 -7.02 -23.52 -22.08
C ASN A 159 -6.36 -24.31 -20.93
N LEU A 160 -6.79 -25.56 -20.71
CA LEU A 160 -6.21 -26.44 -19.69
C LEU A 160 -4.68 -26.57 -19.81
N GLU A 161 -4.17 -26.91 -21.00
CA GLU A 161 -2.73 -27.04 -21.25
C GLU A 161 -1.96 -25.74 -20.96
N ALA A 162 -2.54 -24.60 -21.35
CA ALA A 162 -1.94 -23.30 -21.12
C ALA A 162 -1.92 -22.92 -19.63
N PHE A 163 -2.93 -23.34 -18.88
CA PHE A 163 -3.02 -23.13 -17.44
C PHE A 163 -2.02 -23.99 -16.68
N GLU A 164 -1.89 -25.28 -17.01
CA GLU A 164 -0.90 -26.16 -16.37
C GLU A 164 0.53 -25.72 -16.67
N TRP A 165 0.81 -25.31 -17.91
CA TRP A 165 2.08 -24.68 -18.26
C TRP A 165 2.36 -23.42 -17.44
N LEU A 166 1.34 -22.57 -17.25
CA LEU A 166 1.47 -21.34 -16.46
C LEU A 166 1.81 -21.64 -14.99
N LEU A 167 1.17 -22.64 -14.37
CA LEU A 167 1.46 -23.02 -12.98
C LEU A 167 2.92 -23.49 -12.83
N GLY A 168 3.40 -24.35 -13.73
CA GLY A 168 4.78 -24.83 -13.71
C GLY A 168 5.82 -23.72 -13.97
N GLU A 169 5.52 -22.78 -14.85
CA GLU A 169 6.39 -21.62 -15.08
C GLU A 169 6.41 -20.69 -13.86
N ILE A 170 5.28 -20.48 -13.18
CA ILE A 170 5.25 -19.69 -11.94
C ILE A 170 6.11 -20.34 -10.85
N GLU A 171 5.97 -21.65 -10.64
CA GLU A 171 6.78 -22.44 -9.70
C GLU A 171 8.28 -22.27 -10.00
N THR A 172 8.69 -22.54 -11.25
CA THR A 172 10.08 -22.42 -11.70
C THR A 172 10.64 -21.00 -11.51
N ARG A 173 9.84 -19.97 -11.83
CA ARG A 173 10.26 -18.56 -11.68
C ARG A 173 10.34 -18.13 -10.23
N PHE A 174 9.52 -18.69 -9.37
CA PHE A 174 9.55 -18.42 -7.94
C PHE A 174 10.82 -19.02 -7.33
N ASP A 175 11.13 -20.27 -7.64
CA ASP A 175 12.33 -20.94 -7.14
C ASP A 175 13.61 -20.23 -7.59
N GLN A 176 13.64 -19.77 -8.84
CA GLN A 176 14.74 -18.94 -9.36
C GLN A 176 14.89 -17.59 -8.64
N ALA A 177 13.81 -17.07 -8.03
CA ALA A 177 13.83 -15.81 -7.31
C ALA A 177 14.23 -15.96 -5.85
N ILE A 178 14.43 -17.19 -5.36
CA ILE A 178 14.92 -17.43 -4.00
C ILE A 178 16.39 -17.00 -3.92
N VAL A 179 16.70 -16.25 -2.87
CA VAL A 179 18.06 -15.76 -2.60
C VAL A 179 18.97 -16.94 -2.25
N GLN A 180 20.18 -16.94 -2.80
CA GLN A 180 21.14 -18.00 -2.53
C GLN A 180 21.69 -17.90 -1.09
N PRO A 181 21.76 -19.01 -0.35
CA PRO A 181 22.34 -19.00 0.98
C PRO A 181 23.84 -18.65 0.92
N GLY A 182 24.31 -17.85 1.88
CA GLY A 182 25.71 -17.42 1.94
C GLY A 182 26.04 -16.15 1.13
N GLU A 183 25.05 -15.51 0.52
CA GLU A 183 25.25 -14.23 -0.17
C GLU A 183 25.63 -13.11 0.81
N MET A 184 26.60 -12.28 0.44
CA MET A 184 27.14 -11.18 1.27
C MET A 184 26.22 -9.96 1.26
N VAL A 185 25.03 -10.10 1.86
CA VAL A 185 23.97 -9.07 1.87
C VAL A 185 24.41 -7.73 2.44
N GLY A 186 25.34 -7.71 3.39
CA GLY A 186 25.83 -6.48 4.02
C GLY A 186 26.59 -5.57 3.04
N ALA A 187 27.48 -6.14 2.23
CA ALA A 187 28.24 -5.38 1.24
C ALA A 187 27.33 -4.89 0.10
N LEU A 188 26.43 -5.76 -0.37
CA LEU A 188 25.47 -5.44 -1.43
C LEU A 188 24.51 -4.32 -1.00
N ALA A 189 23.98 -4.39 0.23
CA ALA A 189 23.10 -3.37 0.79
C ALA A 189 23.83 -2.02 0.96
N ALA A 190 25.08 -2.04 1.43
CA ALA A 190 25.89 -0.84 1.57
C ALA A 190 26.14 -0.14 0.21
N GLN A 191 26.48 -0.92 -0.82
CA GLN A 191 26.66 -0.39 -2.18
C GLN A 191 25.35 0.16 -2.77
N SER A 192 24.25 -0.60 -2.62
CA SER A 192 22.93 -0.23 -3.12
C SER A 192 22.38 1.07 -2.52
N LEU A 193 22.79 1.41 -1.29
CA LEU A 193 22.49 2.69 -0.66
C LEU A 193 23.52 3.78 -1.00
N GLY A 194 24.79 3.41 -1.15
CA GLY A 194 25.89 4.34 -1.44
C GLY A 194 25.88 4.90 -2.87
N GLU A 195 25.60 4.08 -3.88
CA GLU A 195 25.52 4.52 -5.27
C GLU A 195 24.53 5.67 -5.49
N PRO A 196 23.24 5.56 -5.09
CA PRO A 196 22.30 6.67 -5.26
C PRO A 196 22.68 7.88 -4.41
N ALA A 197 23.38 7.70 -3.28
CA ALA A 197 23.85 8.82 -2.47
C ALA A 197 24.85 9.71 -3.21
N THR A 198 25.62 9.17 -4.17
CA THR A 198 26.50 9.98 -5.04
C THR A 198 25.73 10.84 -6.04
N GLN A 199 24.53 10.37 -6.44
CA GLN A 199 23.64 11.08 -7.34
C GLN A 199 22.78 12.13 -6.62
N MET A 200 22.60 12.00 -5.30
CA MET A 200 21.92 13.01 -4.50
C MET A 200 22.72 14.31 -4.47
N THR A 201 22.07 15.43 -4.76
CA THR A 201 22.74 16.73 -4.72
C THR A 201 23.17 17.08 -3.30
N LEU A 202 24.27 17.84 -3.18
CA LEU A 202 24.78 18.32 -1.89
C LEU A 202 23.80 19.25 -1.16
N ASN A 203 22.89 19.91 -1.90
CA ASN A 203 21.74 20.67 -1.40
C ASN A 203 20.64 20.69 -2.47
N THR A 204 19.38 20.43 -2.10
CA THR A 204 18.22 20.67 -3.00
C THR A 204 17.51 21.95 -2.58
N PHE A 205 17.75 23.05 -3.30
CA PHE A 205 16.93 24.25 -3.20
C PHE A 205 15.94 24.26 -4.36
N HIS A 206 14.90 23.44 -4.27
CA HIS A 206 13.77 23.51 -5.18
C HIS A 206 12.52 23.90 -4.39
N TYR A 207 12.13 25.17 -4.49
CA TYR A 207 10.93 25.77 -3.89
C TYR A 207 9.63 25.39 -4.63
N ALA A 208 9.52 24.17 -5.14
CA ALA A 208 8.32 23.74 -5.86
C ALA A 208 7.30 23.16 -4.88
N GLY A 209 6.26 23.95 -4.55
CA GLY A 209 4.99 23.46 -4.01
C GLY A 209 4.81 23.43 -2.48
N VAL A 210 5.74 23.94 -1.66
CA VAL A 210 5.54 24.05 -0.20
C VAL A 210 6.14 25.35 0.35
N SER A 211 5.39 26.05 1.20
CA SER A 211 5.76 27.34 1.79
C SER A 211 6.98 27.22 2.73
N ALA A 212 8.01 28.03 2.43
CA ALA A 212 9.10 28.54 3.29
C ALA A 212 9.92 27.60 4.20
N LYS A 213 9.68 26.28 4.21
CA LYS A 213 10.46 25.34 5.03
C LYS A 213 11.65 24.78 4.25
N ASN A 214 12.84 25.32 4.54
CA ASN A 214 14.10 24.69 4.17
C ASN A 214 14.26 23.40 4.98
N VAL A 215 13.92 22.26 4.39
CA VAL A 215 14.23 20.94 4.97
C VAL A 215 15.60 20.53 4.44
N THR A 216 16.53 20.15 5.33
CA THR A 216 17.79 19.53 4.88
C THR A 216 17.45 18.25 4.12
N LEU A 217 17.80 18.22 2.85
CA LEU A 217 17.64 17.09 1.93
C LEU A 217 19.01 16.75 1.31
N GLY A 218 19.11 15.59 0.67
CA GLY A 218 20.36 15.15 0.04
C GLY A 218 21.38 14.57 1.01
N VAL A 219 22.66 14.66 0.62
CA VAL A 219 23.80 14.11 1.36
C VAL A 219 23.92 14.65 2.81
N PRO A 220 23.68 15.94 3.10
CA PRO A 220 23.74 16.44 4.47
C PRO A 220 22.74 15.74 5.39
N ARG A 221 21.54 15.43 4.90
CA ARG A 221 20.51 14.72 5.67
C ARG A 221 20.89 13.26 5.91
N LEU A 222 21.45 12.61 4.90
CA LEU A 222 21.95 11.24 5.01
C LEU A 222 23.02 11.14 6.12
N LYS A 223 23.97 12.08 6.15
CA LYS A 223 25.02 12.16 7.18
C LYS A 223 24.44 12.37 8.60
N GLU A 224 23.41 13.20 8.74
CA GLU A 224 22.74 13.41 10.03
C GLU A 224 22.04 12.14 10.54
N ILE A 225 21.39 11.39 9.64
CA ILE A 225 20.66 10.15 9.98
C ILE A 225 21.64 9.04 10.35
N ILE A 226 22.68 8.80 9.54
CA ILE A 226 23.68 7.75 9.79
C ILE A 226 24.42 7.97 11.12
N ASN A 227 24.79 9.21 11.43
CA ASN A 227 25.49 9.54 12.67
C ASN A 227 24.57 9.73 13.88
N VAL A 228 23.25 9.62 13.70
CA VAL A 228 22.25 9.83 14.76
C VAL A 228 22.50 11.14 15.52
N SER A 229 22.58 12.25 14.79
CA SER A 229 22.92 13.55 15.38
C SER A 229 21.88 14.00 16.42
N LYS A 230 22.35 14.38 17.62
CA LYS A 230 21.48 14.87 18.71
C LYS A 230 20.76 16.19 18.39
N LYS A 231 21.37 17.05 17.56
CA LYS A 231 20.81 18.35 17.16
C LYS A 231 20.76 18.42 15.62
N PRO A 232 19.66 17.98 14.98
CA PRO A 232 19.51 18.09 13.53
C PRO A 232 19.42 19.58 13.13
N ARG A 233 19.94 19.94 11.96
CA ARG A 233 19.99 21.35 11.52
C ARG A 233 18.60 21.97 11.32
N THR A 234 17.65 21.20 10.79
CA THR A 234 16.27 21.66 10.53
C THR A 234 15.27 20.71 11.19
N PRO A 235 15.05 20.80 12.52
CA PRO A 235 14.03 20.01 13.18
C PRO A 235 12.65 20.43 12.68
N SER A 236 11.81 19.46 12.31
CA SER A 236 10.44 19.73 11.90
C SER A 236 9.51 18.66 12.45
N LEU A 237 8.26 19.06 12.70
CA LEU A 237 7.21 18.21 13.23
C LEU A 237 5.93 18.47 12.43
N THR A 238 5.26 17.40 12.01
CA THR A 238 3.97 17.44 11.33
C THR A 238 2.89 16.99 12.30
N VAL A 239 2.02 17.92 12.73
CA VAL A 239 0.88 17.61 13.61
C VAL A 239 -0.37 17.41 12.75
N PHE A 240 -1.00 16.25 12.85
CA PHE A 240 -2.31 16.02 12.24
C PHE A 240 -3.42 16.39 13.23
N LEU A 241 -4.32 17.28 12.79
CA LEU A 241 -5.49 17.69 13.58
C LEU A 241 -6.59 16.62 13.49
N LYS A 242 -7.43 16.52 14.53
CA LYS A 242 -8.57 15.59 14.59
C LYS A 242 -9.90 16.35 14.66
N GLY A 243 -10.98 15.70 14.25
CA GLY A 243 -12.34 16.24 14.38
C GLY A 243 -12.58 17.48 13.53
N ILE A 244 -13.23 18.49 14.10
CA ILE A 244 -13.65 19.70 13.38
C ILE A 244 -12.44 20.55 12.98
N ALA A 245 -11.41 20.62 13.83
CA ALA A 245 -10.19 21.38 13.56
C ALA A 245 -9.39 20.84 12.35
N ALA A 246 -9.64 19.61 11.90
CA ALA A 246 -9.02 19.07 10.69
C ALA A 246 -9.67 19.58 9.39
N LYS A 247 -10.91 20.06 9.47
CA LYS A 247 -11.71 20.50 8.31
C LYS A 247 -11.91 22.02 8.29
N ASP A 248 -11.86 22.65 9.45
CA ASP A 248 -12.14 24.06 9.65
C ASP A 248 -10.85 24.86 9.92
N ALA A 249 -10.63 25.91 9.13
CA ALA A 249 -9.43 26.72 9.18
C ALA A 249 -9.36 27.61 10.43
N GLU A 250 -10.50 28.10 10.93
CA GLU A 250 -10.52 28.98 12.11
C GLU A 250 -10.10 28.21 13.36
N LYS A 251 -10.69 27.03 13.57
CA LYS A 251 -10.31 26.15 14.68
C LYS A 251 -8.89 25.61 14.54
N ALA A 252 -8.39 25.41 13.32
CA ALA A 252 -6.99 25.07 13.10
C ALA A 252 -6.05 26.21 13.56
N LYS A 253 -6.44 27.46 13.32
CA LYS A 253 -5.70 28.65 13.79
C LYS A 253 -5.68 28.74 15.31
N ASP A 254 -6.78 28.41 15.99
CA ASP A 254 -6.80 28.37 17.47
C ASP A 254 -5.79 27.37 18.03
N VAL A 255 -5.67 26.19 17.40
CA VAL A 255 -4.65 25.20 17.79
C VAL A 255 -3.25 25.71 17.50
N LEU A 256 -3.04 26.38 16.38
CA LEU A 256 -1.75 26.99 16.02
C LEU A 256 -1.32 28.04 17.07
N CYS A 257 -2.21 28.94 17.47
CA CYS A 257 -1.92 29.95 18.50
C CYS A 257 -1.55 29.33 19.85
N LYS A 258 -2.12 28.18 20.21
CA LYS A 258 -1.79 27.46 21.46
C LYS A 258 -0.43 26.77 21.43
N LEU A 259 0.02 26.35 20.25
CA LEU A 259 1.29 25.64 20.06
C LEU A 259 2.46 26.58 19.76
N GLU A 260 2.19 27.75 19.17
CA GLU A 260 3.23 28.71 18.85
C GLU A 260 3.82 29.32 20.12
N HIS A 261 5.13 29.12 20.31
CA HIS A 261 5.86 29.78 21.37
C HIS A 261 5.95 31.29 21.09
N THR A 262 5.17 32.05 21.86
CA THR A 262 5.11 33.51 21.77
C THR A 262 5.67 34.12 23.05
N THR A 263 6.83 34.77 22.95
CA THR A 263 7.43 35.52 24.06
C THR A 263 6.83 36.92 24.14
N MET A 264 6.78 37.53 25.33
CA MET A 264 6.34 38.93 25.51
C MET A 264 7.04 39.91 24.56
N ARG A 265 8.33 39.68 24.27
CA ARG A 265 9.11 40.43 23.28
C ARG A 265 8.44 40.56 21.90
N LYS A 266 7.69 39.55 21.46
CA LYS A 266 6.99 39.57 20.15
C LYS A 266 5.77 40.51 20.16
N VAL A 267 5.21 40.80 21.35
CA VAL A 267 3.99 41.59 21.53
C VAL A 267 4.32 43.02 21.96
N THR A 268 5.35 43.20 22.79
CA THR A 268 5.79 44.52 23.29
C THR A 268 6.42 45.34 22.16
N SER A 269 5.84 46.50 21.86
CA SER A 269 6.38 47.46 20.89
C SER A 269 7.54 48.28 21.47
N ASN A 270 7.38 48.75 22.70
CA ASN A 270 8.37 49.55 23.42
C ASN A 270 8.32 49.22 24.93
N THR A 271 9.44 49.42 25.61
CA THR A 271 9.56 49.30 27.06
C THR A 271 10.38 50.48 27.57
N ALA A 272 9.76 51.37 28.34
CA ALA A 272 10.41 52.51 28.96
C ALA A 272 10.22 52.44 30.48
N ILE A 273 11.21 52.93 31.22
CA ILE A 273 11.19 52.97 32.68
C ILE A 273 11.03 54.44 33.07
N TYR A 274 9.91 54.74 33.74
CA TYR A 274 9.62 56.06 34.28
C TYR A 274 9.73 56.02 35.80
N TYR A 275 10.22 57.11 36.39
CA TYR A 275 10.23 57.29 37.83
C TYR A 275 9.02 58.14 38.22
N ASP A 276 8.03 57.53 38.85
CA ASP A 276 6.82 58.21 39.33
C ASP A 276 6.61 57.97 40.83
N PRO A 277 6.84 58.98 41.69
CA PRO A 277 6.78 58.81 43.14
C PRO A 277 5.35 58.80 43.71
N ASP A 278 4.36 59.37 43.01
CA ASP A 278 2.95 59.39 43.44
C ASP A 278 2.12 58.45 42.54
N PRO A 279 1.52 57.38 43.08
CA PRO A 279 0.75 56.43 42.27
C PRO A 279 -0.57 56.99 41.71
N ARG A 280 -1.03 58.17 42.15
CA ARG A 280 -2.29 58.78 41.70
C ARG A 280 -2.15 59.74 40.53
N ASN A 281 -0.98 60.37 40.36
CA ASN A 281 -0.75 61.36 39.32
C ASN A 281 0.44 60.93 38.46
N THR A 282 0.20 60.64 37.18
CA THR A 282 1.25 60.22 36.27
C THR A 282 1.95 61.39 35.58
N CYS A 283 3.27 61.28 35.42
CA CYS A 283 4.08 62.22 34.64
C CYS A 283 3.88 62.08 33.11
N ILE A 284 3.13 61.07 32.64
CA ILE A 284 2.86 60.80 31.23
C ILE A 284 1.49 61.37 30.86
N GLU A 285 1.46 62.42 30.04
CA GLU A 285 0.21 63.12 29.66
C GLU A 285 -0.83 62.20 28.99
N GLU A 286 -0.39 61.25 28.16
CA GLU A 286 -1.27 60.31 27.44
C GLU A 286 -1.98 59.31 28.37
N ASP A 287 -1.41 59.03 29.56
CA ASP A 287 -1.91 58.02 30.49
C ASP A 287 -2.71 58.61 31.66
N GLN A 288 -2.78 59.96 31.77
CA GLN A 288 -3.44 60.64 32.90
C GLN A 288 -4.91 60.28 33.06
N GLU A 289 -5.66 60.22 31.96
CA GLU A 289 -7.08 59.84 31.99
C GLU A 289 -7.27 58.40 32.48
N TRP A 290 -6.39 57.48 32.09
CA TRP A 290 -6.48 56.07 32.48
C TRP A 290 -6.17 55.86 33.96
N VAL A 291 -5.11 56.49 34.48
CA VAL A 291 -4.72 56.38 35.90
C VAL A 291 -5.81 56.95 36.82
N ASN A 292 -6.44 58.06 36.42
CA ASN A 292 -7.52 58.72 37.18
C ASN A 292 -8.84 57.94 37.21
N ILE A 293 -9.08 56.99 36.29
CA ILE A 293 -10.31 56.19 36.26
C ILE A 293 -10.25 55.02 37.26
N PHE A 294 -9.05 54.50 37.55
CA PHE A 294 -8.86 53.34 38.42
C PHE A 294 -8.56 53.69 39.89
N TYR A 295 -8.24 54.95 40.18
CA TYR A 295 -7.96 55.48 41.53
C TYR A 295 -8.97 56.54 41.95
#